data_AF-A0A3M1MR29-F1
#
_entry.id   AF-A0A3M1MR29-F1
#
_cell.length_a   1.000
_cell.length_b   1.000
_cell.length_c   1.000
_cell.angle_alpha   90.00
_cell.angle_beta   90.00
_cell.angle_gamma   90.00
#
_symmetry.space_group_name_H-M   'P 1'
#
loop_
_entity.id
_entity.type
_entity.pdbx_description
1 polymer ?
#
loop_
_entity_poly.entity_id
_entity_poly.type
_entity_poly.pdbx_seq_one_letter_code
_entity_poly.pdbx_strand_id
1 'polypeptide(L)'
;MNPGQQIVIVVSVLLVVWYVAFSYVNRKRGVALYRWLREGIEQLGALSHVGWIGSASNGGQMLVDKAQPPFSRVEVVFLLQSREVLPLWLFNLGRGKRDEMIVKAVLRAAPLREIEASPGGGDVPDGYTDAGEIGG
;
A
#
# COMPACT_ATOMS: atom_id res chain seq x y z
N MET A 1 42.52 17.25 -9.70
CA MET A 1 41.53 16.35 -9.05
C MET A 1 41.80 14.94 -9.52
N ASN A 2 41.82 13.96 -8.61
CA ASN A 2 41.96 12.56 -9.00
C ASN A 2 40.66 12.07 -9.67
N PRO A 3 40.74 11.22 -10.72
CA PRO A 3 39.55 10.74 -11.43
C PRO A 3 38.57 10.01 -10.50
N GLY A 4 39.07 9.26 -9.51
CA GLY A 4 38.22 8.63 -8.48
C GLY A 4 37.42 9.64 -7.64
N GLN A 5 38.04 10.77 -7.29
CA GLN A 5 37.35 11.84 -6.54
C GLN A 5 36.25 12.49 -7.37
N GLN A 6 36.47 12.70 -8.67
CA GLN A 6 35.45 13.22 -9.59
C GLN A 6 34.25 12.28 -9.69
N ILE A 7 34.49 10.97 -9.83
CA ILE A 7 33.42 9.97 -9.90
C ILE A 7 32.57 10.00 -8.62
N VAL A 8 33.21 9.99 -7.45
CA VAL A 8 32.49 10.02 -6.16
C VAL A 8 31.64 11.28 -6.02
N ILE A 9 32.16 12.44 -6.42
CA ILE A 9 31.41 13.70 -6.37
C ILE A 9 30.20 13.63 -7.29
N VAL A 10 30.38 13.21 -8.54
CA VAL A 10 29.30 13.12 -9.53
C VAL A 10 28.21 12.15 -9.07
N VAL A 11 28.60 10.96 -8.60
CA VAL A 11 27.66 9.95 -8.07
C VAL A 11 26.93 10.48 -6.84
N SER A 12 27.63 11.13 -5.92
CA SER A 12 27.00 11.68 -4.70
C SER A 12 25.98 12.76 -5.03
N VAL A 13 26.32 13.70 -5.91
CA VAL A 13 25.39 14.75 -6.36
C VAL A 13 24.18 14.13 -7.04
N LEU A 14 24.38 13.14 -7.92
CA LEU A 14 23.30 12.43 -8.59
C LEU A 14 22.36 11.75 -7.58
N LEU A 15 22.90 11.04 -6.60
CA LEU A 15 22.11 10.36 -5.57
C LEU A 15 21.30 11.35 -4.72
N VAL A 16 21.89 12.48 -4.35
CA VAL A 16 21.20 13.53 -3.58
C VAL A 16 20.06 14.15 -4.40
N VAL A 17 20.33 14.53 -5.66
CA VAL A 17 19.31 15.09 -6.54
C VAL A 17 18.18 14.10 -6.77
N TRP A 18 18.51 12.83 -7.02
CA TRP A 18 17.53 11.76 -7.17
C TRP A 18 16.65 11.62 -5.92
N TYR A 19 17.28 11.50 -4.75
CA TYR A 19 16.58 11.36 -3.49
C TYR A 19 15.58 12.50 -3.29
N VAL A 20 16.01 13.75 -3.41
CA VAL A 20 15.14 14.92 -3.22
C VAL A 20 13.98 14.93 -4.22
N ALA A 21 14.26 14.68 -5.50
CA ALA A 21 13.23 14.67 -6.54
C ALA A 21 12.18 13.56 -6.30
N PHE A 22 12.63 12.34 -6.01
CA PHE A 22 11.73 11.20 -5.83
C PHE A 22 11.02 11.19 -4.49
N SER A 23 11.62 11.69 -3.40
CA SER A 23 10.90 11.91 -2.14
C SER A 23 9.74 12.89 -2.35
N TYR A 24 9.93 13.94 -3.15
CA TYR A 24 8.85 14.88 -3.46
C TYR A 24 7.73 14.23 -4.28
N VAL A 25 8.08 13.46 -5.31
CA VAL A 25 7.10 12.73 -6.14
C VAL A 25 6.34 11.69 -5.31
N ASN A 26 7.04 10.90 -4.49
CA ASN A 26 6.42 9.90 -3.63
C ASN A 26 5.47 10.55 -2.61
N ARG A 27 5.87 11.67 -2.00
CA ARG A 27 5.00 12.41 -1.08
C ARG A 27 3.74 12.93 -1.77
N LYS A 28 3.87 13.48 -2.99
CA LYS A 28 2.70 13.91 -3.78
C LYS A 28 1.75 12.76 -4.07
N ARG A 29 2.29 11.59 -4.48
CA ARG A 29 1.49 10.40 -4.76
C ARG A 29 0.81 9.85 -3.51
N GLY A 30 1.51 9.77 -2.39
CA GLY A 30 0.95 9.33 -1.11
C GLY A 30 -0.20 10.22 -0.66
N VAL A 31 -0.05 11.55 -0.75
CA VAL A 31 -1.13 12.50 -0.41
C VAL A 31 -2.30 12.40 -1.39
N ALA A 32 -2.04 12.25 -2.69
CA ALA A 32 -3.10 12.08 -3.69
C ALA A 32 -3.90 10.78 -3.45
N LEU A 33 -3.21 9.65 -3.22
CA LEU A 33 -3.85 8.38 -2.91
C LEU A 33 -4.63 8.45 -1.60
N TYR A 34 -4.06 9.06 -0.57
CA TYR A 34 -4.74 9.28 0.70
C TYR A 34 -6.04 10.07 0.52
N ARG A 35 -6.03 11.15 -0.26
CA ARG A 35 -7.23 11.96 -0.52
C ARG A 35 -8.29 11.15 -1.26
N TRP A 36 -7.88 10.46 -2.32
CA TRP A 36 -8.77 9.59 -3.10
C TRP A 36 -9.38 8.47 -2.25
N LEU A 37 -8.58 7.81 -1.40
CA LEU A 37 -9.05 6.78 -0.47
C LEU A 37 -10.00 7.34 0.57
N ARG A 38 -9.69 8.50 1.13
CA ARG A 38 -10.55 9.16 2.11
C ARG A 38 -11.92 9.47 1.52
N GLU A 39 -11.97 10.05 0.33
CA GLU A 39 -13.22 10.35 -0.39
C GLU A 39 -14.03 9.09 -0.70
N GLY A 40 -13.37 7.98 -1.03
CA GLY A 40 -14.04 6.68 -1.24
C GLY A 40 -14.58 6.08 0.05
N ILE A 41 -13.79 6.12 1.13
CA ILE A 41 -14.13 5.52 2.42
C ILE A 41 -15.20 6.32 3.17
N GLU A 42 -15.22 7.64 3.05
CA GLU A 42 -16.27 8.50 3.66
C GLU A 42 -17.67 8.16 3.13
N GLN A 43 -17.78 7.60 1.92
CA GLN A 43 -19.05 7.08 1.38
C GLN A 43 -19.50 5.80 2.10
N LEU A 44 -18.57 4.99 2.59
CA LEU A 44 -18.85 3.76 3.32
C LEU A 44 -19.14 4.00 4.80
N GLY A 45 -18.75 5.14 5.37
CA GLY A 45 -19.05 5.51 6.75
C GLY A 45 -18.06 6.52 7.31
N ALA A 46 -18.28 6.97 8.54
CA ALA A 46 -17.39 7.91 9.20
C ALA A 46 -16.04 7.26 9.52
N LEU A 47 -14.92 7.89 9.12
CA LEU A 47 -13.58 7.43 9.49
C LEU A 47 -13.43 7.39 11.02
N SER A 48 -13.05 6.22 11.51
CA SER A 48 -12.84 5.95 12.94
C SER A 48 -11.37 6.09 13.32
N HIS A 49 -10.46 5.61 12.46
CA HIS A 49 -9.03 5.74 12.69
C HIS A 49 -8.27 5.99 11.39
N VAL A 50 -7.26 6.85 11.46
CA VAL A 50 -6.33 7.13 10.37
C VAL A 50 -4.92 7.09 10.95
N GLY A 51 -4.05 6.27 10.37
CA GLY A 51 -2.66 6.14 10.77
C GLY A 51 -1.74 6.10 9.57
N TRP A 52 -0.52 6.60 9.74
CA TRP A 52 0.55 6.40 8.76
C TRP A 52 1.36 5.17 9.18
N ILE A 53 1.69 4.31 8.22
CA ILE A 53 2.53 3.14 8.44
C ILE A 53 3.96 3.52 8.05
N GLY A 54 4.84 3.60 9.05
CA GLY A 54 6.25 3.94 8.89
C GLY A 54 6.57 5.45 8.98
N SER A 55 7.85 5.78 8.75
CA SER A 55 8.40 7.14 8.96
C SER A 55 8.28 8.07 7.75
N ALA A 56 7.89 7.54 6.60
CA ALA A 56 7.69 8.29 5.37
C ALA A 56 6.30 7.95 4.85
N SER A 57 5.64 8.89 4.19
CA SER A 57 4.25 8.83 3.69
C SER A 57 4.01 7.75 2.60
N ASN A 58 4.83 6.70 2.62
CA ASN A 58 4.87 5.53 1.78
C ASN A 58 3.91 4.43 2.28
N GLY A 59 3.19 4.63 3.38
CA GLY A 59 2.18 3.69 3.82
C GLY A 59 1.16 4.31 4.76
N GLY A 60 -0.07 3.84 4.72
CA GLY A 60 -1.15 4.34 5.58
C GLY A 60 -2.25 3.32 5.78
N GLN A 61 -2.96 3.49 6.89
CA GLN A 61 -4.13 2.71 7.28
C GLN A 61 -5.31 3.64 7.52
N MET A 62 -6.46 3.27 7.00
CA MET A 62 -7.74 3.92 7.26
C MET A 62 -8.75 2.87 7.72
N LEU A 63 -9.46 3.18 8.78
CA LEU A 63 -10.41 2.28 9.41
C LEU A 63 -11.75 2.98 9.62
N VAL A 64 -12.82 2.27 9.28
CA VAL A 64 -14.21 2.61 9.55
C VAL A 64 -14.82 1.48 10.36
N ASP A 65 -15.06 1.71 11.65
CA ASP A 65 -15.64 0.69 12.56
C ASP A 65 -17.17 0.64 12.50
N LYS A 66 -17.81 1.66 11.90
CA LYS A 66 -19.26 1.75 11.73
C LYS A 66 -19.60 2.01 10.26
N ALA A 67 -19.27 1.05 9.41
CA ALA A 67 -19.57 1.15 7.98
C ALA A 67 -21.09 1.00 7.74
N GLN A 68 -21.60 1.57 6.64
CA GLN A 68 -22.98 1.41 6.21
C GLN A 68 -23.25 -0.04 5.80
N PRO A 69 -24.50 -0.54 5.93
CA PRO A 69 -24.88 -1.86 5.43
C PRO A 69 -24.47 -2.03 3.96
N PRO A 70 -23.94 -3.20 3.55
CA PRO A 70 -23.89 -4.47 4.28
C PRO A 70 -22.68 -4.67 5.21
N PHE A 71 -21.76 -3.71 5.28
CA PHE A 71 -20.51 -3.84 6.03
C PHE A 71 -20.66 -3.39 7.48
N SER A 72 -19.95 -4.07 8.40
CA SER A 72 -19.78 -3.65 9.78
C SER A 72 -18.53 -2.80 9.92
N ARG A 73 -17.43 -3.27 9.33
CA ARG A 73 -16.09 -2.67 9.44
C ARG A 73 -15.38 -2.68 8.09
N VAL A 74 -14.71 -1.58 7.74
CA VAL A 74 -13.87 -1.49 6.55
C VAL A 74 -12.51 -0.96 6.94
N GLU A 75 -11.46 -1.68 6.56
CA GLU A 75 -10.07 -1.33 6.77
C GLU A 75 -9.35 -1.30 5.43
N VAL A 76 -8.68 -0.20 5.12
CA VAL A 76 -7.84 -0.07 3.93
C VAL A 76 -6.43 0.24 4.36
N VAL A 77 -5.51 -0.61 3.93
CA VAL A 77 -4.08 -0.45 4.14
C VAL A 77 -3.42 -0.28 2.78
N PHE A 78 -2.61 0.75 2.62
CA PHE A 78 -1.85 0.97 1.39
C PHE A 78 -0.36 1.11 1.71
N LEU A 79 0.47 0.60 0.81
CA LEU A 79 1.92 0.62 0.88
C LEU A 79 2.46 1.02 -0.50
N LEU A 80 2.94 2.26 -0.62
CA LEU A 80 3.67 2.73 -1.78
C LEU A 80 5.13 2.32 -1.69
N GLN A 81 5.68 1.86 -2.80
CA GLN A 81 7.09 1.57 -2.93
C GLN A 81 7.92 2.86 -2.75
N SER A 82 8.93 2.82 -1.87
CA SER A 82 9.92 3.89 -1.77
C SER A 82 10.78 3.92 -3.04
N ARG A 83 10.80 5.07 -3.73
CA ARG A 83 11.57 5.33 -4.95
C ARG A 83 12.76 6.29 -4.70
N GLU A 84 12.92 6.73 -3.45
CA GLU A 84 13.90 7.75 -3.07
C GLU A 84 15.32 7.19 -2.93
N VAL A 85 15.44 5.92 -2.51
CA VAL A 85 16.73 5.22 -2.38
C VAL A 85 17.00 4.45 -3.67
N LEU A 86 17.68 5.10 -4.62
CA LEU A 86 17.90 4.57 -5.98
C LEU A 86 18.47 3.13 -6.03
N PRO A 87 19.50 2.75 -5.24
CA PRO A 87 19.99 1.37 -5.25
C PRO A 87 18.95 0.36 -4.77
N LEU A 88 18.19 0.72 -3.72
CA LEU A 88 17.12 -0.13 -3.18
C LEU A 88 15.94 -0.25 -4.16
N TRP A 89 15.60 0.85 -4.84
CA TRP A 89 14.56 0.87 -5.86
C TRP A 89 14.93 -0.03 -7.05
N LEU A 90 16.16 0.04 -7.56
CA LEU A 90 16.66 -0.83 -8.62
C LEU A 90 16.60 -2.32 -8.22
N PHE A 91 17.02 -2.64 -7.01
CA PHE A 91 16.93 -4.00 -6.48
C PHE A 91 15.47 -4.50 -6.39
N ASN A 92 14.58 -3.65 -5.89
CA ASN A 92 13.15 -3.97 -5.78
C ASN A 92 12.46 -4.07 -7.15
N LEU A 93 12.89 -3.28 -8.14
CA LEU A 93 12.42 -3.36 -9.52
C LEU A 93 12.74 -4.73 -10.12
N GLY A 94 13.96 -5.24 -9.89
CA GLY A 94 14.35 -6.60 -10.29
C GLY A 94 13.56 -7.71 -9.60
N ARG A 95 12.98 -7.43 -8.41
CA ARG A 95 12.10 -8.36 -7.67
C ARG A 95 10.62 -8.22 -8.04
N GLY A 96 10.27 -7.34 -8.98
CA GLY A 96 8.87 -7.10 -9.34
C GLY A 96 8.03 -6.46 -8.23
N LYS A 97 8.65 -5.91 -7.18
CA LYS A 97 7.90 -5.21 -6.12
C LYS A 97 7.21 -3.98 -6.68
N ARG A 98 5.95 -3.80 -6.33
CA ARG A 98 5.08 -2.69 -6.76
C ARG A 98 4.37 -2.08 -5.55
N ASP A 99 3.54 -1.08 -5.82
CA ASP A 99 2.64 -0.50 -4.84
C ASP A 99 1.55 -1.54 -4.48
N GLU A 100 1.24 -1.68 -3.19
CA GLU A 100 0.29 -2.68 -2.66
C GLU A 100 -0.84 -1.98 -1.91
N MET A 101 -2.06 -2.50 -2.07
CA MET A 101 -3.24 -2.03 -1.35
C MET A 101 -4.09 -3.22 -0.93
N ILE A 102 -4.37 -3.28 0.36
CA ILE A 102 -5.17 -4.32 1.00
C ILE A 102 -6.47 -3.67 1.46
N VAL A 103 -7.59 -4.16 0.96
CA VAL A 103 -8.93 -3.75 1.37
C VAL A 103 -9.57 -4.91 2.11
N LYS A 104 -9.89 -4.69 3.39
CA LYS A 104 -10.60 -5.64 4.23
C LYS A 104 -11.98 -5.06 4.54
N ALA A 105 -13.03 -5.81 4.24
CA ALA A 105 -14.40 -5.42 4.53
C ALA A 105 -15.09 -6.57 5.26
N VAL A 106 -15.56 -6.32 6.48
CA VAL A 106 -16.28 -7.27 7.30
C VAL A 106 -17.78 -7.06 7.09
N LEU A 107 -18.51 -8.12 6.79
CA LEU A 107 -19.96 -8.08 6.63
C LEU A 107 -20.67 -8.13 7.99
N ARG A 108 -21.85 -7.53 8.08
CA ARG A 108 -22.69 -7.59 9.30
C ARG A 108 -23.36 -8.95 9.50
N ALA A 109 -23.63 -9.65 8.41
CA ALA A 109 -24.32 -10.93 8.41
C ALA A 109 -23.61 -11.89 7.44
N ALA A 110 -23.78 -13.18 7.68
CA ALA A 110 -23.23 -14.21 6.80
C ALA A 110 -23.76 -14.00 5.36
N PRO A 111 -22.88 -13.89 4.36
CA PRO A 111 -23.30 -13.72 2.98
C PRO A 111 -24.03 -14.98 2.51
N LEU A 112 -25.13 -14.81 1.79
CA LEU A 112 -25.86 -15.91 1.15
C LEU A 112 -25.07 -16.57 0.00
N ARG A 113 -23.99 -15.94 -0.44
CA ARG A 113 -23.21 -16.36 -1.60
C ARG A 113 -21.74 -16.00 -1.42
N GLU A 114 -20.87 -17.00 -1.58
CA GLU A 114 -19.43 -16.82 -1.64
C GLU A 114 -19.04 -16.51 -3.09
N ILE A 115 -18.24 -15.46 -3.27
CA ILE A 115 -17.71 -15.07 -4.57
C ILE A 115 -16.22 -14.85 -4.37
N GLU A 116 -15.43 -15.75 -4.94
CA GLU A 116 -13.99 -15.57 -5.05
C GLU A 116 -13.67 -14.97 -6.41
N ALA A 117 -13.00 -13.82 -6.41
CA ALA A 117 -12.51 -13.19 -7.61
C ALA A 117 -10.99 -13.05 -7.50
N SER A 118 -10.26 -13.95 -8.16
CA SER A 118 -8.81 -13.85 -8.31
C SER A 118 -8.49 -13.31 -9.71
N PRO A 119 -7.59 -12.31 -9.85
CA PRO A 119 -7.01 -11.98 -11.15
C PRO A 119 -6.29 -13.24 -11.65
N GLY A 120 -6.62 -13.73 -12.84
CA GLY A 120 -6.18 -15.02 -13.37
C GLY A 120 -4.67 -15.19 -13.65
N GLY A 121 -3.80 -14.94 -12.67
CA GLY A 121 -2.35 -15.07 -12.80
C GLY A 121 -1.51 -14.72 -11.56
N GLY A 122 -2.07 -14.72 -10.35
CA GLY A 122 -1.29 -14.56 -9.11
C GLY A 122 -1.44 -15.78 -8.22
N ASP A 123 -0.32 -16.34 -7.75
CA ASP A 123 -0.30 -17.40 -6.74
C ASP A 123 -1.06 -16.92 -5.49
N VAL A 124 -2.11 -17.66 -5.13
CA VAL A 124 -2.85 -17.45 -3.89
C VAL A 124 -1.92 -17.84 -2.74
N PRO A 125 -1.67 -16.99 -1.73
CA PRO A 125 -0.90 -17.39 -0.56
C PRO A 125 -1.61 -18.53 0.16
N ASP A 126 -0.90 -19.63 0.42
CA ASP A 126 -1.35 -20.92 1.02
C ASP A 126 -2.04 -20.82 2.41
N GLY A 127 -2.34 -19.63 2.91
CA GLY A 127 -2.92 -19.40 4.24
C GLY A 127 -4.43 -19.19 4.27
N TYR A 128 -5.13 -19.27 3.13
CA TYR A 128 -6.59 -19.04 3.06
C TYR A 128 -7.40 -20.31 2.77
N THR A 129 -6.75 -21.47 2.64
CA THR A 129 -7.43 -22.74 2.44
C THR A 129 -8.07 -23.20 3.75
N ASP A 130 -9.41 -23.14 3.73
CA ASP A 130 -10.34 -24.02 4.44
C ASP A 130 -10.40 -23.92 5.98
N ALA A 131 -11.33 -23.09 6.45
CA ALA A 131 -11.93 -23.21 7.78
C ALA A 131 -13.44 -23.51 7.67
N GLY A 132 -13.82 -24.32 6.68
CA GLY A 132 -15.21 -24.69 6.38
C GLY A 132 -15.62 -26.08 6.83
N GLU A 133 -14.71 -26.95 7.28
CA GLU A 133 -15.05 -28.31 7.72
C GLU A 133 -14.73 -28.58 9.19
N ILE A 134 -15.72 -28.32 10.04
CA ILE A 134 -16.08 -29.07 11.27
C ILE A 134 -17.50 -28.60 11.62
N GLY A 135 -18.59 -29.31 11.35
CA GLY A 135 -18.89 -30.71 11.63
C GLY A 135 -20.28 -30.68 12.27
N GLY A 136 -21.23 -31.42 11.70
CA GLY A 136 -22.62 -31.52 12.17
C GLY A 136 -22.81 -32.33 13.45
#